data_AF-A0A101TDA3-F1
#
_entry.id   AF-A0A101TDA3-F1
#
_cell.length_a   1.000
_cell.length_b   1.000
_cell.length_c   1.000
_cell.angle_alpha   90.00
_cell.angle_beta   90.00
_cell.angle_gamma   90.00
#
_symmetry.space_group_name_H-M   'P 1'
#
loop_
_entity.id
_entity.type
_entity.pdbx_description
1 polymer ?
#
loop_
_entity_poly.entity_id
_entity_poly.type
_entity_poly.pdbx_seq_one_letter_code
_entity_poly.pdbx_strand_id
1 'polypeptide(L)' 'MSASPAPAPAASPTAPIRVEKGEATAEELAALAVLLFSRSAQAGPGTELGSPGTASWRPHPFHAPHSWQRT' A
#
# COMPACT_ATOMS: atom_id res chain seq x y z
N MET A 1 39.46 -4.03 26.08
CA MET A 1 39.17 -3.16 24.92
C MET A 1 37.99 -3.80 24.20
N SER A 2 36.76 -3.38 24.50
CA SER A 2 35.57 -3.90 23.81
C SER A 2 35.18 -2.92 22.70
N ALA A 3 35.19 -3.40 21.46
CA ALA A 3 34.79 -2.62 20.29
C ALA A 3 33.27 -2.43 20.28
N SER A 4 32.83 -1.19 20.11
CA SER A 4 31.41 -0.85 19.92
C SER A 4 30.95 -1.37 18.55
N PRO A 5 29.79 -2.03 18.45
CA PRO A 5 29.26 -2.48 17.16
C PRO A 5 28.91 -1.27 16.28
N ALA A 6 29.26 -1.35 15.00
CA ALA A 6 28.92 -0.34 14.00
C ALA A 6 27.38 -0.24 13.83
N PRO A 7 26.82 0.96 13.59
CA PRO A 7 25.39 1.11 13.37
C PRO A 7 24.96 0.32 12.12
N ALA A 8 23.92 -0.49 12.27
CA ALA A 8 23.32 -1.22 11.16
C ALA A 8 22.90 -0.24 10.04
N PRO A 9 23.02 -0.61 8.76
CA PRO A 9 22.58 0.24 7.67
C PRO A 9 21.11 0.59 7.88
N ALA A 10 20.79 1.89 7.90
CA ALA A 10 19.43 2.36 7.99
C ALA A 10 18.65 1.79 6.79
N ALA A 11 17.69 0.91 7.07
CA ALA A 11 16.82 0.36 6.03
C ALA A 11 16.16 1.53 5.31
N SER A 12 16.38 1.62 3.99
CA SER A 12 15.70 2.63 3.18
C SER A 12 14.19 2.42 3.32
N PRO A 13 13.41 3.47 3.63
CA PRO A 13 11.98 3.32 3.82
C PRO A 13 11.36 2.77 2.54
N THR A 14 10.61 1.68 2.64
CA THR A 14 9.76 1.21 1.56
C THR A 14 8.81 2.33 1.17
N ALA A 15 8.80 2.71 -0.11
CA ALA A 15 7.89 3.73 -0.61
C ALA A 15 6.44 3.34 -0.29
N PRO A 16 5.61 4.25 0.26
CA PRO A 16 4.27 3.93 0.72
C PRO A 16 3.31 3.57 -0.42
N ILE A 17 3.64 3.95 -1.66
CA ILE A 17 2.88 3.65 -2.87
C ILE A 17 3.88 3.14 -3.92
N ARG A 18 3.55 2.00 -4.54
CA ARG A 18 4.34 1.40 -5.62
C ARG A 18 3.63 1.63 -6.96
N VAL A 19 4.38 2.12 -7.95
CA VAL A 19 3.91 2.28 -9.34
C VAL A 19 4.37 1.05 -10.13
N GLU A 20 3.44 0.28 -10.67
CA GLU A 20 3.76 -0.96 -11.41
C GLU A 20 3.97 -0.72 -12.92
N LYS A 21 3.43 0.37 -13.47
CA LYS A 21 3.55 0.70 -14.89
C LYS A 21 3.46 2.21 -15.09
N GLY A 22 4.32 2.75 -15.97
CA GLY A 22 4.40 4.18 -16.23
C GLY A 22 5.06 4.94 -15.09
N GLU A 23 5.02 6.26 -15.18
CA GLU A 23 5.52 7.18 -14.14
C GLU A 23 4.32 7.90 -13.52
N ALA A 24 4.39 8.12 -12.20
CA ALA A 24 3.43 8.95 -11.49
C ALA A 24 4.10 10.28 -11.12
N THR A 25 3.43 11.38 -11.42
CA THR A 25 3.88 12.70 -10.97
C THR A 25 3.71 12.84 -9.45
N ALA A 26 4.46 13.76 -8.85
CA ALA A 26 4.33 14.05 -7.43
C ALA A 26 2.90 14.50 -7.05
N GLU A 27 2.25 15.25 -7.94
CA GLU A 27 0.87 15.72 -7.75
C GLU A 27 -0.13 14.55 -7.71
N GLU A 28 0.01 13.59 -8.63
CA GLU A 28 -0.85 12.41 -8.65
C GLU A 28 -0.65 11.54 -7.40
N LEU A 29 0.60 11.37 -6.95
CA LEU A 29 0.89 10.66 -5.69
C LEU A 29 0.29 11.38 -4.47
N ALA A 30 0.35 12.71 -4.43
CA ALA A 30 -0.27 13.51 -3.37
C ALA A 30 -1.79 13.36 -3.37
N ALA A 31 -2.43 13.42 -4.53
CA ALA A 31 -3.87 13.23 -4.67
C ALA A 31 -4.30 11.83 -4.18
N LEU A 32 -3.55 10.78 -4.55
CA LEU A 32 -3.81 9.42 -4.06
C LEU A 32 -3.64 9.31 -2.55
N ALA A 33 -2.62 9.93 -1.97
CA ALA A 33 -2.43 9.95 -0.52
C ALA A 33 -3.63 10.60 0.19
N VAL A 34 -4.08 11.77 -0.27
CA VAL A 34 -5.27 12.45 0.28
C VAL A 34 -6.52 11.58 0.18
N LEU A 35 -6.73 10.91 -0.95
CA LEU A 35 -7.86 10.01 -1.14
C LEU A 35 -7.84 8.84 -0.14
N LEU A 36 -6.67 8.20 0.02
CA LEU A 36 -6.49 7.08 0.94
C LEU A 36 -6.67 7.50 2.40
N PHE A 37 -6.11 8.65 2.80
CA PHE A 37 -6.31 9.19 4.14
C PHE A 37 -7.76 9.53 4.41
N SER A 38 -8.44 10.20 3.47
CA SER A 38 -9.86 10.54 3.57
C SER A 38 -10.73 9.30 3.73
N ARG A 39 -10.44 8.24 2.97
CA ARG A 39 -11.13 6.94 3.10
C ARG A 39 -10.86 6.29 4.45
N SER A 40 -9.62 6.34 4.93
CA SER A 40 -9.27 5.77 6.25
C SER A 40 -9.96 6.51 7.39
N ALA A 41 -10.11 7.84 7.28
CA ALA A 41 -10.82 8.64 8.28
C ALA A 41 -12.33 8.31 8.34
N GLN A 42 -12.91 7.82 7.24
CA GLN A 42 -14.30 7.36 7.19
C GLN A 42 -14.48 5.93 7.72
N ALA A 43 -13.41 5.13 7.75
CA ALA A 43 -13.42 3.81 8.36
C ALA A 43 -13.30 3.97 9.88
N GLY A 44 -14.44 4.14 10.57
CA GLY A 44 -14.47 4.28 12.03
C GLY A 44 -13.85 3.09 12.77
N PRO A 45 -13.41 3.28 14.02
CA PRO A 45 -12.81 2.20 14.83
C PRO A 45 -13.80 1.05 15.03
N GLY A 46 -13.40 -0.17 14.64
CA GLY A 46 -14.26 -1.36 14.65
C GLY A 46 -14.88 -1.69 13.30
N THR A 47 -14.65 -0.87 12.27
CA THR A 47 -14.88 -1.30 10.88
C THR A 47 -13.80 -2.32 10.54
N GLU A 48 -14.05 -3.60 10.82
CA GLU A 48 -13.39 -4.67 10.08
C GLU A 48 -13.43 -4.26 8.61
N LEU A 49 -12.28 -4.20 7.94
CA LEU A 49 -12.22 -4.15 6.49
C LEU A 49 -12.85 -5.46 6.01
N GLY A 50 -14.18 -5.50 6.00
CA GLY A 50 -14.95 -6.64 5.56
C GLY A 50 -14.36 -7.05 4.22
N SER A 51 -13.95 -8.32 4.13
CA SER A 51 -13.38 -8.93 2.93
C SER A 51 -14.02 -8.27 1.72
N PRO A 52 -13.23 -7.58 0.86
CA PRO A 52 -13.71 -6.53 -0.03
C PRO A 52 -15.01 -7.00 -0.66
N GLY A 53 -16.12 -6.46 -0.14
CA GLY A 53 -17.45 -6.95 -0.49
C GLY A 53 -17.53 -6.93 -2.00
N THR A 54 -17.96 -8.04 -2.59
CA THR A 54 -18.10 -8.19 -4.04
C THR A 54 -18.79 -6.93 -4.56
N ALA A 55 -18.01 -6.00 -5.11
CA ALA A 55 -18.57 -4.72 -5.50
C ALA A 55 -19.63 -5.06 -6.53
N SER A 56 -20.89 -4.66 -6.33
CA SER A 56 -22.04 -5.17 -7.09
C SER A 56 -21.91 -4.97 -8.61
N TRP A 57 -21.03 -4.07 -9.03
CA TRP A 57 -20.66 -3.82 -10.42
C TRP A 57 -19.63 -4.81 -10.99
N ARG A 58 -19.03 -5.69 -10.19
CA ARG A 58 -18.06 -6.69 -10.61
C ARG A 58 -18.77 -8.02 -10.91
N PRO A 59 -18.89 -8.43 -12.18
CA PRO A 59 -19.54 -9.69 -12.54
C PRO A 59 -18.74 -10.94 -12.12
N HIS A 60 -17.44 -10.79 -11.86
CA HIS A 60 -16.55 -11.89 -11.45
C HIS A 60 -15.71 -11.48 -10.23
N PRO A 61 -15.42 -12.41 -9.30
CA PRO A 61 -14.50 -12.15 -8.20
C PRO A 61 -13.14 -11.73 -8.75
N PHE A 62 -12.53 -10.72 -8.14
CA PHE A 62 -11.21 -10.25 -8.52
C PHE A 62 -10.17 -11.34 -8.21
N HIS A 63 -9.61 -11.94 -9.26
CA HIS A 63 -8.40 -12.75 -9.16
C HIS A 63 -7.20 -11.86 -9.38
N ALA A 64 -6.43 -11.61 -8.32
CA ALA A 64 -5.17 -10.90 -8.45
C ALA A 64 -4.26 -11.70 -9.40
N PRO A 65 -3.66 -11.07 -10.43
CA PRO A 65 -2.71 -11.75 -11.31
C PRO A 65 -1.59 -12.35 -10.47
N HIS A 66 -1.19 -13.61 -10.66
CA HIS A 66 -0.10 -14.24 -9.88
C HIS A 66 1.29 -13.61 -10.11
N SER A 67 1.39 -12.53 -10.90
CA SER A 67 2.63 -11.87 -11.29
C SER A 67 3.41 -11.21 -10.14
N TRP A 68 2.79 -10.99 -8.98
CA TRP A 68 3.42 -10.41 -7.80
C TRP A 68 3.77 -11.45 -6.71
N GLN A 69 3.31 -12.70 -6.85
CA GLN A 69 3.74 -13.80 -5.99
C GLN A 69 5.07 -14.34 -6.54
N ARG A 70 6.20 -13.84 -6.02
CA ARG A 70 7.49 -14.53 -6.19
C ARG A 70 7.42 -15.82 -5.35
N THR A 71 7.47 -16.98 -6.01
CA THR A 71 7.78 -18.27 -5.37
C THR A 71 9.14 -18.22 -4.68
#